data_AF-A0A7X2N277-F1
#
_entry.id   AF-A0A7X2N277-F1
#
_cell.length_a   1.000
_cell.length_b   1.000
_cell.length_c   1.000
_cell.angle_alpha   90.00
_cell.angle_beta   90.00
_cell.angle_gamma   90.00
#
_symmetry.space_group_name_H-M   'P 1'
#
loop_
_entity.id
_entity.type
_entity.pdbx_description
1 polymer ?
#
loop_
_entity_poly.entity_id
_entity_poly.type
_entity_poly.pdbx_seq_one_letter_code
_entity_poly.pdbx_strand_id
1 'polypeptide(L)'
;MRQAIKGTLDYYINHYPQKRLNGKTCGQVRKESLEQKEFTQYPIIPSVRYVRYWNEIESKKKHQKEMIIEEIKNNPNQTGMGC
;
A
#
# COMPACT_ATOMS: atom_id res chain seq x y z
N MET A 1 -18.75 10.48 -27.82
CA MET A 1 -17.71 9.82 -26.99
C MET A 1 -16.54 10.73 -26.62
N ARG A 2 -15.76 11.28 -27.56
CA ARG A 2 -14.56 12.10 -27.22
C ARG A 2 -14.85 13.30 -26.31
N GLN A 3 -15.97 14.01 -26.55
CA GLN A 3 -16.39 15.14 -25.72
C GLN A 3 -16.76 14.72 -24.30
N ALA A 4 -17.46 13.59 -24.15
CA ALA A 4 -17.82 13.05 -22.84
C ALA A 4 -16.56 12.68 -22.03
N ILE A 5 -15.59 12.00 -22.64
CA ILE A 5 -14.32 11.68 -21.99
C ILE A 5 -13.58 12.95 -21.55
N LYS A 6 -13.51 13.95 -22.42
CA LYS A 6 -12.89 15.25 -22.08
C LYS A 6 -13.60 15.93 -20.90
N GLY A 7 -14.92 15.97 -20.91
CA GLY A 7 -15.71 16.53 -19.80
C GLY A 7 -15.49 15.78 -18.48
N THR A 8 -15.44 14.45 -18.52
CA THR A 8 -15.18 13.64 -17.33
C THR A 8 -13.77 13.89 -16.78
N LEU A 9 -12.75 13.93 -17.64
CA LEU A 9 -11.37 14.20 -17.22
C LEU A 9 -11.25 15.61 -16.63
N ASP A 10 -11.83 16.60 -17.30
CA ASP A 10 -11.83 17.99 -16.85
C ASP A 10 -12.48 18.11 -15.46
N TYR A 11 -13.62 17.46 -15.25
CA TYR A 11 -14.28 17.42 -13.94
C TYR A 11 -13.34 16.90 -12.83
N TYR A 12 -12.72 15.73 -13.03
CA TYR A 12 -11.83 15.14 -12.02
C TYR A 12 -10.55 15.93 -11.78
N ILE A 13 -10.07 16.68 -12.78
CA ILE A 13 -8.83 17.45 -12.68
C ILE A 13 -9.11 18.82 -12.03
N ASN A 14 -10.16 19.51 -12.46
CA ASN A 14 -10.38 20.94 -12.18
C ASN A 14 -11.54 21.22 -11.22
N HIS A 15 -12.50 20.29 -11.08
CA HIS A 15 -13.74 20.54 -10.34
C HIS A 15 -13.99 19.59 -9.18
N TYR A 16 -13.15 18.56 -8.98
CA TYR A 16 -13.31 17.58 -7.92
C TYR A 16 -12.23 17.73 -6.82
N PRO A 17 -12.54 18.43 -5.72
CA PRO A 17 -11.71 18.47 -4.52
C PRO A 17 -11.39 17.08 -3.98
N GLN A 18 -10.11 16.80 -3.72
CA GLN A 18 -9.70 15.53 -3.15
C GLN A 18 -9.33 15.70 -1.68
N LYS A 19 -9.94 14.89 -0.80
CA LYS A 19 -9.60 14.86 0.63
C LYS A 19 -8.11 14.61 0.88
N ARG A 20 -7.49 13.74 0.07
CA ARG A 20 -6.04 13.46 0.12
C ARG A 20 -5.19 14.70 -0.19
N LEU A 21 -5.69 15.59 -1.06
CA LEU A 21 -5.01 16.82 -1.45
C LEU A 21 -5.44 18.01 -0.58
N ASN A 22 -5.81 17.75 0.68
CA ASN A 22 -6.30 18.77 1.62
C ASN A 22 -7.48 19.60 1.07
N GLY A 23 -8.35 18.98 0.27
CA GLY A 23 -9.51 19.67 -0.33
C GLY A 23 -9.19 20.43 -1.62
N LYS A 24 -7.97 20.34 -2.15
CA LYS A 24 -7.61 20.91 -3.45
C LYS A 24 -7.94 19.97 -4.61
N THR A 25 -8.07 20.55 -5.80
CA THR A 25 -8.18 19.78 -7.04
C THR A 25 -6.78 19.41 -7.57
N CYS A 26 -6.70 18.41 -8.45
CA CYS A 26 -5.43 18.03 -9.07
C CYS A 26 -4.81 19.19 -9.86
N GLY A 27 -5.63 19.98 -10.56
CA GLY A 27 -5.18 21.15 -11.31
C GLY A 27 -4.53 22.21 -10.43
N GLN A 28 -5.12 22.47 -9.26
CA GLN A 28 -4.56 23.41 -8.27
C GLN A 28 -3.21 22.93 -7.74
N VAL A 29 -3.13 21.67 -7.28
CA VAL A 29 -1.87 21.10 -6.76
C VAL A 29 -0.78 21.09 -7.83
N ARG A 30 -1.13 20.81 -9.08
CA ARG A 30 -0.18 20.86 -10.20
C ARG A 30 0.35 22.27 -10.41
N LYS A 31 -0.50 23.29 -10.39
CA LYS A 31 -0.10 24.69 -10.55
C LYS A 31 0.82 25.12 -9.40
N GLU A 32 0.44 24.84 -8.16
CA GLU A 32 1.24 25.14 -6.97
C GLU A 32 2.60 24.44 -7.01
N SER A 33 2.63 23.16 -7.39
CA SER A 33 3.88 22.40 -7.49
C SER A 33 4.83 22.90 -8.58
N LEU A 34 4.32 23.60 -9.61
CA LEU A 34 5.15 24.24 -10.64
C LEU A 34 5.68 25.60 -10.18
N GLU A 35 4.98 26.28 -9.28
CA GLU A 35 5.35 27.61 -8.74
C GLU A 35 6.23 27.51 -7.49
N GLN A 36 6.07 26.46 -6.69
CA GLN A 36 6.79 26.25 -5.44
C GLN A 36 8.18 25.65 -5.67
N LYS A 37 9.16 26.15 -4.92
CA LYS A 37 10.52 25.59 -4.88
C LYS A 37 10.61 24.33 -4.01
N GLU A 38 9.70 24.18 -3.05
CA GLU A 38 9.63 23.03 -2.14
C GLU A 38 8.45 22.11 -2.48
N PHE A 39 8.66 20.80 -2.33
CA PHE A 39 7.67 19.80 -2.70
C PHE A 39 6.73 19.48 -1.53
N THR A 40 5.44 19.74 -1.73
CA THR A 40 4.40 19.31 -0.79
C THR A 40 4.10 17.82 -0.98
N GLN A 41 4.25 17.02 0.07
CA GLN A 41 3.93 15.59 0.03
C GLN A 41 2.46 15.29 0.33
N TYR A 42 1.86 14.42 -0.48
CA TYR A 42 0.50 13.90 -0.29
C TYR A 42 0.54 12.36 -0.21
N PRO A 43 0.95 11.78 0.94
CA PRO A 43 1.13 10.34 1.06
C PRO A 43 -0.17 9.58 0.86
N ILE A 44 -0.07 8.40 0.25
CA ILE A 44 -1.20 7.48 0.13
C ILE A 44 -1.31 6.72 1.45
N ILE A 45 -2.39 6.98 2.19
CA ILE A 45 -2.65 6.28 3.44
C ILE A 45 -3.04 4.83 3.11
N PRO A 46 -2.29 3.83 3.59
CA PRO A 46 -2.63 2.43 3.34
C PRO A 46 -3.94 2.08 4.05
N SER A 47 -4.76 1.22 3.42
CA SER A 47 -5.98 0.74 4.06
C SER A 47 -5.64 -0.18 5.24
N VAL A 48 -6.19 0.13 6.41
CA VAL A 48 -6.02 -0.65 7.65
C VAL A 48 -6.36 -2.12 7.43
N ARG A 49 -7.38 -2.41 6.61
CA ARG A 49 -7.80 -3.77 6.28
C ARG A 49 -6.69 -4.58 5.59
N TYR A 50 -6.02 -3.98 4.60
CA TYR A 50 -4.98 -4.68 3.85
C TYR A 50 -3.70 -4.81 4.67
N VAL A 51 -3.33 -3.78 5.43
CA VAL A 51 -2.19 -3.87 6.36
C VAL A 51 -2.39 -5.02 7.34
N ARG A 52 -3.57 -5.10 7.96
CA ARG A 52 -3.89 -6.19 8.90
C ARG A 52 -3.83 -7.56 8.23
N TYR A 53 -4.43 -7.70 7.05
CA TYR A 53 -4.43 -8.96 6.31
C TYR A 53 -3.01 -9.48 6.04
N TRP A 54 -2.10 -8.61 5.60
CA TRP A 54 -0.71 -8.99 5.35
C TRP A 54 0.03 -9.33 6.63
N ASN A 55 -0.18 -8.57 7.71
CA ASN A 55 0.42 -8.86 9.02
C ASN A 55 -0.02 -10.23 9.55
N GLU A 56 -1.29 -10.61 9.34
CA GLU A 56 -1.79 -11.94 9.72
C GLU A 56 -1.11 -13.07 8.93
N ILE A 57 -0.86 -12.86 7.63
CA ILE A 57 -0.10 -13.81 6.80
C ILE A 57 1.33 -13.96 7.31
N GLU A 58 2.01 -12.85 7.59
CA GLU A 58 3.39 -12.87 8.09
C GLU A 58 3.49 -13.55 9.45
N SER A 59 2.54 -13.27 10.34
CA SER A 59 2.45 -13.89 11.66
C SER A 59 2.28 -15.41 11.56
N LYS A 60 1.39 -15.91 10.68
CA LYS A 60 1.21 -17.35 10.44
C LYS A 60 2.47 -18.02 9.91
N LYS A 61 3.16 -17.38 8.95
CA LYS A 61 4.43 -17.88 8.41
C LYS A 61 5.51 -17.94 9.48
N LYS A 62 5.59 -16.94 10.35
CA LYS A 62 6.55 -16.91 11.47
C LYS A 62 6.27 -18.04 12.46
N HIS A 63 5.02 -18.19 12.87
CA HIS A 63 4.61 -19.24 13.81
C HIS A 63 4.88 -20.65 13.28
N GLN A 64 4.59 -20.90 12.01
CA GLN A 64 4.89 -22.19 11.38
C GLN A 64 6.39 -22.50 11.38
N LYS A 65 7.25 -21.50 11.10
CA LYS A 65 8.70 -21.67 11.17
C LYS A 65 9.17 -21.98 12.59
N GLU A 66 8.63 -21.28 13.58
CA GLU A 66 8.95 -21.53 14.99
C GLU A 66 8.57 -22.94 15.41
N MET A 67 7.38 -23.42 15.04
CA MET A 67 6.96 -24.80 15.30
C MET A 67 7.93 -25.83 14.70
N ILE A 68 8.33 -25.65 13.43
CA ILE A 68 9.27 -26.54 12.76
C ILE A 68 10.64 -26.53 13.48
N ILE A 69 11.12 -25.36 13.88
CA ILE A 69 12.38 -25.23 14.62
C ILE A 69 12.30 -25.96 15.97
N GLU A 70 11.21 -25.80 16.71
CA GLU A 70 11.00 -26.49 17.99
C GLU A 70 10.87 -28.00 17.80
N GLU A 71 10.21 -28.47 16.75
CA GLU A 71 10.14 -29.90 16.42
C GLU A 71 11.52 -30.49 16.12
N ILE A 72 12.35 -29.79 15.33
CA ILE A 72 13.74 -30.19 15.04
C ILE A 72 14.58 -30.25 16.31
N LYS A 73 14.44 -29.28 17.22
CA LYS A 73 15.17 -29.27 18.50
C LYS A 73 14.77 -30.44 19.40
N ASN A 74 13.49 -30.81 19.42
CA ASN A 74 12.95 -31.84 20.29
C ASN A 74 13.21 -33.26 19.76
N ASN A 75 13.41 -33.44 18.44
CA ASN A 75 13.75 -34.73 17.81
C ASN A 75 15.02 -34.63 16.93
N PRO A 76 16.21 -34.44 17.53
CA PRO A 76 17.46 -34.23 16.78
C PRO A 76 17.93 -35.48 16.00
N ASN A 77 17.37 -36.66 16.24
CA ASN A 77 17.84 -37.94 15.70
C ASN A 77 17.06 -38.45 14.47
N GLN A 78 16.13 -37.67 13.89
CA GLN A 78 15.42 -38.05 12.66
C GLN A 78 15.96 -37.41 11.37
N THR A 79 16.96 -36.53 11.46
CA THR A 79 17.57 -35.84 10.30
C THR A 79 18.72 -36.61 9.64
N GLY A 80 18.83 -37.93 9.86
CA GLY A 80 19.92 -38.74 9.30
C GLY A 80 19.57 -40.21 9.15
N MET A 81 18.59 -40.54 8.31
CA MET A 81 18.47 -41.87 7.69
C MET A 81 17.58 -41.78 6.44
N GLY A 82 18.16 -41.22 5.38
CA GLY A 82 17.71 -41.39 4.00
C GLY A 82 18.93 -41.82 3.22
N CYS A 83 18.90 -43.06 2.72
CA CYS A 83 19.98 -43.77 2.04
C CYS A 83 20.53 -43.02 0.82
#